data_AF-A0A1V9YXM6-F1
#
_entry.id   AF-A0A1V9YXM6-F1
#
_cell.length_a   1.000
_cell.length_b   1.000
_cell.length_c   1.000
_cell.angle_alpha   90.00
_cell.angle_beta   90.00
_cell.angle_gamma   90.00
#
_symmetry.space_group_name_H-M   'P 1'
#
loop_
_entity.id
_entity.type
_entity.pdbx_description
1 polymer ?
#
loop_
_entity_poly.entity_id
_entity_poly.type
_entity_poly.pdbx_seq_one_letter_code
_entity_poly.pdbx_strand_id
1 'polypeptide(L)' 'MSLVIQGAIKPTFSNSCPAWVRKLADNCLLAHAEDRPNAIQVANTIRQHLKQA' A
#
# COMPACT_ATOMS: atom_id res chain seq x y z
N MET A 1 -20.68 -9.22 7.10
CA MET A 1 -20.13 -7.92 6.62
C MET A 1 -18.63 -7.93 6.81
N SER A 2 -17.84 -7.50 5.81
CA SER A 2 -16.38 -7.43 5.92
C SER A 2 -15.95 -6.03 6.38
N LEU A 3 -15.41 -5.94 7.59
CA LEU A 3 -14.98 -4.68 8.22
C LEU A 3 -13.85 -3.98 7.46
N VAL A 4 -13.05 -4.76 6.70
CA VAL A 4 -11.95 -4.25 5.86
C VAL A 4 -12.52 -3.43 4.70
N ILE A 5 -13.56 -3.93 4.04
CA ILE A 5 -14.20 -3.26 2.90
C ILE A 5 -14.86 -1.95 3.35
N GLN A 6 -15.35 -1.91 4.58
CA GLN A 6 -15.96 -0.73 5.18
C GLN A 6 -14.91 0.28 5.70
N GLY A 7 -13.62 -0.02 5.60
CA GLY A 7 -12.54 0.83 6.13
C GLY A 7 -12.49 0.91 7.66
N ALA A 8 -13.29 0.09 8.37
CA ALA A 8 -13.36 0.09 9.82
C ALA A 8 -12.10 -0.53 10.46
N ILE A 9 -11.39 -1.38 9.73
CA ILE A 9 -10.10 -1.96 10.15
C ILE A 9 -9.10 -1.92 8.99
N LYS A 10 -7.83 -1.66 9.32
CA LYS A 10 -6.68 -1.74 8.41
C LYS A 10 -5.61 -2.65 9.00
N PRO A 11 -4.82 -3.35 8.18
CA PRO A 11 -3.68 -4.11 8.68
C PRO A 11 -2.67 -3.19 9.36
N THR A 12 -2.15 -3.65 10.50
CA THR A 12 -1.06 -2.98 11.22
C THR A 12 0.27 -3.51 10.71
N PHE A 13 1.13 -2.66 10.17
CA PHE A 13 2.48 -3.10 9.77
C PHE A 13 3.42 -3.11 10.97
N SER A 14 4.43 -3.99 10.93
CA SER A 14 5.48 -4.04 11.94
C SER A 14 6.37 -2.80 11.93
N ASN A 15 7.13 -2.60 13.01
CA ASN A 15 8.15 -1.56 13.09
C ASN A 15 9.35 -1.84 12.18
N SER A 16 9.56 -3.10 11.78
CA SER A 16 10.59 -3.50 10.82
C SER A 16 10.21 -3.25 9.36
N CYS A 17 8.95 -2.86 9.08
CA CYS A 17 8.50 -2.57 7.74
C CYS A 17 9.17 -1.27 7.23
N PRO A 18 9.89 -1.31 6.09
CA PRO A 18 10.48 -0.10 5.52
C PRO A 18 9.42 0.96 5.26
N ALA A 19 9.73 2.23 5.58
CA ALA A 19 8.77 3.32 5.48
C ALA A 19 8.14 3.45 4.07
N TRP A 20 8.92 3.19 3.02
CA TRP A 20 8.43 3.22 1.64
C TRP A 20 7.42 2.11 1.34
N VAL A 21 7.62 0.91 1.91
CA VAL A 21 6.70 -0.22 1.75
C VAL A 21 5.38 0.07 2.45
N ARG A 22 5.44 0.60 3.69
CA ARG A 22 4.25 1.02 4.45
C ARG A 22 3.44 2.05 3.65
N LYS A 23 4.10 3.08 3.12
CA LYS A 23 3.45 4.11 2.29
C LYS A 23 2.79 3.53 1.03
N LEU A 24 3.47 2.62 0.34
CA LEU A 24 2.90 1.95 -0.84
C LEU A 24 1.67 1.13 -0.47
N ALA A 25 1.71 0.40 0.65
CA ALA A 25 0.59 -0.40 1.12
C ALA A 25 -0.60 0.47 1.56
N ASP A 26 -0.36 1.61 2.23
CA ASP A 26 -1.42 2.56 2.59
C ASP A 26 -2.16 3.09 1.34
N ASN A 27 -1.43 3.40 0.26
CA ASN A 27 -2.03 3.81 -1.01
C ASN A 27 -2.90 2.72 -1.65
N CYS A 28 -2.48 1.45 -1.56
CA CYS A 28 -3.26 0.32 -2.05
C CYS A 28 -4.56 0.09 -1.25
N LEU A 29 -4.62 0.56 -0.01
CA LEU A 29 -5.74 0.38 0.92
C LEU A 29 -6.67 1.61 1.00
N LEU A 30 -6.55 2.55 0.07
CA LEU A 30 -7.47 3.70 -0.02
C LEU A 30 -8.89 3.22 -0.30
N ALA A 31 -9.87 3.88 0.34
CA ALA A 31 -11.26 3.43 0.34
C ALA A 31 -11.86 3.49 -1.07
N HIS A 32 -11.65 4.61 -1.76
CA HIS A 32 -12.06 4.82 -3.14
C HIS A 32 -11.14 4.08 -4.10
N ALA A 33 -11.71 3.49 -5.16
CA ALA A 33 -10.95 2.64 -6.08
C ALA A 33 -10.05 3.49 -7.00
N GLU A 34 -10.52 4.68 -7.35
CA GLU A 34 -9.85 5.68 -8.17
C GLU A 34 -8.59 6.26 -7.53
N ASP A 35 -8.52 6.25 -6.19
CA ASP A 35 -7.35 6.72 -5.45
C ASP A 35 -6.23 5.68 -5.37
N ARG A 36 -6.55 4.40 -5.62
CA ARG A 36 -5.59 3.30 -5.51
C ARG A 36 -4.67 3.29 -6.73
N PRO A 37 -3.37 2.99 -6.53
CA PRO A 37 -2.48 2.77 -7.63
C PRO A 37 -2.89 1.50 -8.38
N ASN A 38 -2.76 1.53 -9.70
CA ASN A 38 -2.86 0.33 -10.51
C ASN A 38 -1.60 -0.54 -10.38
N ALA A 39 -1.69 -1.79 -10.85
CA ALA A 39 -0.59 -2.76 -10.73
C ALA A 39 0.72 -2.28 -11.38
N ILE A 40 0.66 -1.50 -12.46
CA ILE A 40 1.85 -0.97 -13.14
C ILE A 40 2.54 0.07 -12.26
N GLN A 41 1.77 0.98 -11.65
CA GLN A 41 2.29 1.98 -10.71
C GLN A 41 2.94 1.34 -9.48
N VAL A 42 2.32 0.29 -8.93
CA VAL A 42 2.89 -0.48 -7.82
C VAL A 42 4.22 -1.11 -8.21
N ALA A 43 4.26 -1.83 -9.35
CA ALA A 43 5.46 -2.47 -9.83
C ALA A 43 6.60 -1.47 -10.10
N ASN A 44 6.27 -0.30 -10.65
CA ASN A 44 7.24 0.77 -10.89
C ASN A 44 7.82 1.32 -9.58
N THR A 45 6.98 1.54 -8.56
CA THR A 45 7.41 2.01 -7.23
C THR A 45 8.38 1.00 -6.59
N ILE A 46 8.05 -0.29 -6.64
CA ILE A 46 8.92 -1.34 -6.11
C ILE A 46 10.26 -1.36 -6.84
N ARG A 47 10.26 -1.31 -8.18
CA ARG A 47 11.50 -1.29 -8.99
C ARG A 47 12.36 -0.07 -8.68
N GLN A 48 11.77 1.09 -8.45
CA GLN A 48 12.52 2.31 -8.11
C GLN A 48 13.26 2.14 -6.79
N HIS A 49 12.60 1.62 -5.75
CA HIS A 49 13.23 1.41 -4.44
C HIS A 49 14.26 0.27 -4.44
N LEU A 50 14.04 -0.80 -5.21
CA LEU A 50 15.03 -1.90 -5.32
C LEU A 50 16.29 -1.50 -6.08
N LYS A 51 16.23 -0.52 -6.99
CA LYS A 51 17.42 0.01 -7.68
C LYS A 51 18.24 0.99 -6.83
N GLN A 52 17.64 1.51 -5.76
CA GLN A 52 18.26 2.49 -4.86
C GLN A 52 18.90 1.83 -3.63
N ALA A 53 18.70 0.52 -3.44
CA ALA A 53 19.13 -0.25 -2.27
C ALA A 53 20.38 -1.09 -2.56
#